data_AF-A0A841F682-F1
#
_entry.id   AF-A0A841F682-F1
#
_cell.length_a   1.000
_cell.length_b   1.000
_cell.length_c   1.000
_cell.angle_alpha   90.00
_cell.angle_beta   90.00
_cell.angle_gamma   90.00
#
_symmetry.space_group_name_H-M   'P 1'
#
loop_
_entity.id
_entity.type
_entity.pdbx_description
1 polymer ?
#
loop_
_entity_poly.entity_id
_entity_poly.type
_entity_poly.pdbx_seq_one_letter_code
_entity_poly.pdbx_strand_id
1 'polypeptide(L)'
;MKTVKFTYDPLALVRIVLQRHVEENIQGKFYKAKQFACYEYLSKLSDESLENLLREYTKRHNLEFITLENWKQDGELIFEIIFEQEDYRQLEIDFKKRGFGATGLGVLDVGNNIFYDCEFVQHWSTIQHIVEKSYPRYAKALEKMYIYERLEEFEGVTREELENFITTNFELYGGSKPAKDYL
;
A
#
# COMPACT_ATOMS: atom_id res chain seq x y z
N MET A 1 49.22 -13.45 18.33
CA MET A 1 47.76 -13.27 18.13
C MET A 1 47.51 -13.03 16.65
N LYS A 2 46.70 -13.86 15.98
CA LYS A 2 46.20 -13.53 14.64
C LYS A 2 45.12 -12.45 14.81
N THR A 3 45.35 -11.27 14.27
CA THR A 3 44.35 -10.20 14.23
C THR A 3 43.19 -10.66 13.36
N VAL A 4 42.03 -10.90 13.96
CA VAL A 4 40.79 -11.16 13.21
C VAL A 4 40.44 -9.84 12.52
N LYS A 5 40.65 -9.77 11.21
CA LYS A 5 40.17 -8.66 10.40
C LYS A 5 38.70 -8.92 10.09
N PHE A 6 37.81 -8.18 10.73
CA PHE A 6 36.40 -8.17 10.35
C PHE A 6 36.28 -7.44 9.01
N THR A 7 36.15 -8.21 7.92
CA THR A 7 35.66 -7.68 6.65
C THR A 7 34.14 -7.67 6.74
N TYR A 8 33.54 -6.47 6.81
CA TYR A 8 32.09 -6.35 6.74
C TYR A 8 31.65 -6.36 5.28
N ASP A 9 30.54 -7.02 5.00
CA ASP A 9 29.82 -6.87 3.74
C ASP A 9 28.91 -5.63 3.86
N PRO A 10 29.17 -4.55 3.09
CA PRO A 10 28.37 -3.33 3.15
C PRO A 10 26.87 -3.56 2.92
N LEU A 11 26.50 -4.49 2.03
CA LEU A 11 25.10 -4.80 1.76
C LEU A 11 24.43 -5.46 2.96
N ALA A 12 25.15 -6.36 3.64
CA ALA A 12 24.66 -6.96 4.88
C ALA A 12 24.41 -5.91 5.99
N LEU A 13 25.27 -4.90 6.12
CA LEU A 13 25.06 -3.80 7.07
C LEU A 13 23.81 -2.99 6.73
N VAL A 14 23.60 -2.67 5.45
CA VAL A 14 22.38 -1.96 5.02
C VAL A 14 21.14 -2.79 5.31
N ARG A 15 21.15 -4.11 5.04
CA ARG A 15 20.02 -5.00 5.37
C ARG A 15 19.70 -4.97 6.87
N ILE A 16 20.71 -4.97 7.74
CA ILE A 16 20.52 -4.84 9.18
C ILE A 16 19.87 -3.50 9.53
N VAL A 17 20.33 -2.40 8.92
CA VAL A 17 19.73 -1.07 9.13
C VAL A 17 18.26 -1.04 8.72
N LEU A 18 17.93 -1.59 7.55
CA LEU A 18 16.55 -1.66 7.07
C LEU A 18 15.69 -2.53 7.98
N GLN A 19 16.17 -3.71 8.38
CA GLN A 19 15.43 -4.56 9.32
C GLN A 19 15.19 -3.86 10.66
N ARG A 20 16.21 -3.21 11.22
CA ARG A 20 16.07 -2.43 12.46
C ARG A 20 15.10 -1.27 12.32
N HIS A 21 15.06 -0.61 11.16
CA HIS A 21 14.06 0.44 10.91
C HIS A 21 12.64 -0.14 11.00
N VAL A 22 12.37 -1.31 10.41
CA VAL A 22 11.06 -1.97 10.51
C VAL A 22 10.73 -2.30 11.97
N GLU A 23 11.68 -2.90 12.70
CA GLU A 23 11.49 -3.31 14.09
C GLU A 23 11.27 -2.12 15.04
N GLU A 24 12.03 -1.04 14.90
CA GLU A 24 11.97 0.11 15.81
C GLU A 24 10.85 1.10 15.43
N ASN A 25 10.50 1.24 14.17
CA ASN A 25 9.61 2.33 13.70
C ASN A 25 8.29 1.85 13.11
N ILE A 26 8.19 0.61 12.62
CA ILE A 26 6.99 0.13 11.93
C ILE A 26 6.23 -0.90 12.77
N GLN A 27 6.94 -1.91 13.27
CA GLN A 27 6.36 -3.03 13.99
C GLN A 27 5.59 -2.56 15.23
N GLY A 28 4.31 -2.97 15.31
CA GLY A 28 3.42 -2.61 16.41
C GLY A 28 3.00 -1.14 16.48
N LYS A 29 3.51 -0.28 15.58
CA LYS A 29 3.16 1.14 15.48
C LYS A 29 2.23 1.45 14.31
N PHE A 30 2.19 0.58 13.31
CA PHE A 30 1.31 0.66 12.14
C PHE A 30 0.44 -0.59 12.01
N TYR A 31 -0.53 -0.53 11.09
CA TYR A 31 -1.38 -1.69 10.76
C TYR A 31 -0.55 -2.86 10.21
N LYS A 32 -1.05 -4.08 10.42
CA LYS A 32 -0.30 -5.32 10.15
C LYS A 32 0.11 -5.46 8.69
N ALA A 33 -0.69 -4.96 7.74
CA ALA A 33 -0.35 -5.04 6.32
C ALA A 33 0.95 -4.30 6.00
N LYS A 34 1.16 -3.10 6.56
CA LYS A 34 2.42 -2.35 6.39
C LYS A 34 3.60 -3.12 6.95
N GLN A 35 3.47 -3.66 8.16
CA GLN A 35 4.52 -4.45 8.79
C GLN A 35 4.88 -5.69 7.95
N PHE A 36 3.89 -6.48 7.54
CA PHE A 36 4.12 -7.69 6.75
C PHE A 36 4.68 -7.39 5.36
N ALA A 37 4.21 -6.33 4.70
CA ALA A 37 4.76 -5.88 3.43
C ALA A 37 6.24 -5.51 3.55
N CYS A 38 6.65 -4.82 4.62
CA CYS A 38 8.06 -4.49 4.82
C CYS A 38 8.94 -5.76 4.97
N TYR A 39 8.52 -6.71 5.82
CA TYR A 39 9.28 -7.95 5.99
C TYR A 39 9.33 -8.81 4.72
N GLU A 40 8.20 -8.91 4.01
CA GLU A 40 8.10 -9.66 2.76
C GLU A 40 8.93 -9.02 1.63
N TYR A 41 8.96 -7.69 1.57
CA TYR A 41 9.81 -6.95 0.63
C TYR A 41 11.30 -7.20 0.94
N LEU A 42 11.72 -7.01 2.19
CA LEU A 42 13.12 -7.20 2.59
C LEU A 42 13.61 -8.65 2.40
N SER A 43 12.74 -9.65 2.59
CA SER A 43 13.10 -11.06 2.39
C SER A 43 13.34 -11.43 0.93
N LYS A 44 12.70 -10.71 0.00
CA LYS A 44 12.82 -10.89 -1.45
C LYS A 44 13.85 -9.98 -2.11
N LEU A 45 14.33 -8.96 -1.39
CA LEU A 45 15.26 -7.97 -1.92
C LEU A 45 16.60 -8.64 -2.27
N SER A 46 16.90 -8.78 -3.56
CA SER A 46 18.18 -9.30 -4.04
C SER A 46 19.30 -8.26 -3.82
N ASP A 47 20.56 -8.70 -3.93
CA ASP A 47 21.71 -7.78 -3.82
C ASP A 47 21.72 -6.74 -4.95
N GLU A 48 21.37 -7.16 -6.18
CA GLU A 48 21.22 -6.25 -7.33
C GLU A 48 20.13 -5.19 -7.09
N SER A 49 18.96 -5.60 -6.60
CA SER A 49 17.87 -4.67 -6.29
C SER A 49 18.24 -3.73 -5.14
N LEU A 50 18.96 -4.23 -4.13
CA LEU A 50 19.46 -3.41 -3.04
C LEU A 50 20.48 -2.39 -3.55
N GLU A 51 21.42 -2.77 -4.42
CA GLU A 51 22.36 -1.83 -5.02
C GLU A 51 21.65 -0.74 -5.83
N ASN A 52 20.63 -1.11 -6.62
CA ASN A 52 19.84 -0.14 -7.38
C ASN A 52 19.07 0.82 -6.46
N LEU A 53 18.48 0.31 -5.38
CA LEU A 53 17.84 1.12 -4.35
C LEU A 53 18.83 2.11 -3.72
N LEU A 54 20.05 1.65 -3.39
CA LEU A 54 21.10 2.48 -2.82
C LEU A 54 21.61 3.54 -3.81
N ARG A 55 21.66 3.25 -5.11
CA ARG A 55 22.00 4.24 -6.16
C ARG A 55 20.94 5.33 -6.26
N GLU A 56 19.66 4.97 -6.15
CA GLU A 56 18.60 5.97 -6.13
C GLU A 56 18.65 6.82 -4.86
N TYR A 57 18.93 6.19 -3.71
CA TYR A 57 19.15 6.89 -2.45
C TYR A 57 20.29 7.92 -2.54
N THR A 58 21.47 7.53 -3.02
CA THR A 58 22.60 8.46 -3.15
C THR A 58 22.30 9.60 -4.11
N LYS A 59 21.61 9.31 -5.23
CA LYS A 59 21.21 10.32 -6.21
C LYS A 59 20.19 11.31 -5.64
N ARG A 60 19.15 10.83 -4.98
CA ARG A 60 18.05 11.67 -4.44
C ARG A 60 18.52 12.58 -3.31
N HIS A 61 19.50 12.13 -2.52
CA HIS A 61 20.04 12.88 -1.39
C HIS A 61 21.41 13.53 -1.68
N ASN A 62 21.88 13.48 -2.94
CA ASN A 62 23.15 14.05 -3.39
C ASN A 62 24.35 13.63 -2.52
N LEU A 63 24.45 12.32 -2.25
CA LEU A 63 25.48 11.73 -1.39
C LEU A 63 26.65 11.22 -2.22
N GLU A 64 27.87 11.53 -1.79
CA GLU A 64 29.10 10.98 -2.39
C GLU A 64 29.38 9.55 -1.92
N PHE A 65 29.05 9.24 -0.66
CA PHE A 65 29.23 7.92 -0.05
C PHE A 65 28.17 7.68 1.04
N ILE A 66 27.82 6.40 1.25
CA ILE A 66 26.91 5.97 2.33
C ILE A 66 27.76 5.57 3.54
N THR A 67 27.62 6.29 4.66
CA THR A 67 28.38 6.01 5.90
C THR A 67 27.62 5.22 6.95
N LEU A 68 26.28 5.30 6.95
CA LEU A 68 25.41 4.78 8.02
C LEU A 68 25.70 5.41 9.41
N GLU A 69 26.34 6.59 9.47
CA GLU A 69 26.61 7.30 10.73
C GLU A 69 25.31 7.63 11.49
N ASN A 70 24.28 8.07 10.76
CA ASN A 70 22.93 8.23 11.28
C ASN A 70 21.99 7.18 10.68
N TRP A 71 22.30 5.91 10.95
CA TRP A 71 21.57 4.77 10.40
C TRP A 71 20.04 4.85 10.55
N LYS A 72 19.53 5.54 11.59
CA LYS A 72 18.09 5.73 11.79
C LYS A 72 17.47 6.56 10.67
N GLN A 73 18.10 7.69 10.39
CA GLN A 73 17.68 8.59 9.31
C GLN A 73 17.93 7.95 7.94
N ASP A 74 19.07 7.31 7.75
CA ASP A 74 19.37 6.60 6.49
C ASP A 74 18.31 5.52 6.21
N GLY A 75 17.96 4.72 7.23
CA GLY A 75 16.94 3.69 7.10
C GLY A 75 15.55 4.26 6.76
N GLU A 76 15.18 5.40 7.37
CA GLU A 76 13.93 6.09 7.07
C GLU A 76 13.88 6.59 5.62
N LEU A 77 14.91 7.30 5.18
CA LEU A 77 14.99 7.84 3.82
C LEU A 77 15.02 6.74 2.75
N ILE A 78 15.70 5.62 3.01
CA ILE A 78 15.66 4.48 2.09
C ILE A 78 14.25 3.88 2.04
N PHE A 79 13.54 3.80 3.18
CA PHE A 79 12.16 3.32 3.19
C PHE A 79 11.17 4.26 2.49
N GLU A 80 11.40 5.58 2.49
CA GLU A 80 10.61 6.51 1.66
C GLU A 80 10.68 6.10 0.18
N ILE A 81 11.86 5.73 -0.30
CA ILE A 81 12.04 5.24 -1.68
C ILE A 81 11.35 3.88 -1.86
N ILE A 82 11.48 2.95 -0.92
CA ILE A 82 10.80 1.63 -0.98
C ILE A 82 9.28 1.79 -1.07
N PHE A 83 8.69 2.69 -0.27
CA PHE A 83 7.24 2.91 -0.26
C PHE A 83 6.70 3.48 -1.58
N GLU A 84 7.57 4.12 -2.36
CA GLU A 84 7.23 4.61 -3.69
C GLU A 84 7.27 3.50 -4.75
N GLN A 85 7.86 2.33 -4.50
CA GLN A 85 7.97 1.26 -5.48
C GLN A 85 6.66 0.46 -5.62
N GLU A 86 6.33 0.08 -6.85
CA GLU A 86 5.07 -0.60 -7.17
C GLU A 86 4.98 -2.00 -6.55
N ASP A 87 6.10 -2.72 -6.51
CA ASP A 87 6.18 -4.05 -5.88
C ASP A 87 5.90 -4.00 -4.38
N TYR A 88 6.42 -3.00 -3.67
CA TYR A 88 6.07 -2.75 -2.27
C TYR A 88 4.59 -2.42 -2.11
N ARG A 89 4.07 -1.46 -2.89
CA ARG A 89 2.66 -1.03 -2.79
C ARG A 89 1.71 -2.20 -3.01
N GLN A 90 2.02 -3.06 -3.99
CA GLN A 90 1.24 -4.26 -4.26
C GLN A 90 1.26 -5.24 -3.08
N LEU A 91 2.42 -5.47 -2.45
CA LEU A 91 2.50 -6.30 -1.25
C LEU A 91 1.60 -5.76 -0.13
N GLU A 92 1.63 -4.44 0.09
CA GLU A 92 0.79 -3.81 1.11
C GLU A 92 -0.71 -3.99 0.81
N ILE A 93 -1.13 -3.78 -0.46
CA ILE A 93 -2.50 -3.99 -0.91
C ILE A 93 -2.92 -5.44 -0.71
N ASP A 94 -2.08 -6.41 -1.07
CA ASP A 94 -2.38 -7.84 -0.93
C ASP A 94 -2.61 -8.21 0.54
N PHE A 95 -1.81 -7.67 1.46
CA PHE A 95 -2.05 -7.87 2.89
C PHE A 95 -3.30 -7.12 3.39
N LYS A 96 -3.61 -5.93 2.87
CA LYS A 96 -4.86 -5.22 3.18
C LYS A 96 -6.09 -6.01 2.74
N LYS A 97 -6.08 -6.58 1.54
CA LYS A 97 -7.11 -7.50 1.01
C LYS A 97 -7.34 -8.71 1.91
N ARG A 98 -6.31 -9.17 2.62
CA ARG A 98 -6.37 -10.26 3.60
C ARG A 98 -6.94 -9.84 4.97
N GLY A 99 -7.35 -8.58 5.13
CA GLY A 99 -7.90 -8.05 6.37
C GLY A 99 -6.86 -7.51 7.35
N PHE A 100 -5.61 -7.29 6.92
CA PHE A 100 -4.56 -6.72 7.75
C PHE A 100 -4.44 -5.19 7.65
N GLY A 101 -5.39 -4.55 6.97
CA GLY A 101 -5.52 -3.09 6.93
C GLY A 101 -5.80 -2.46 8.29
N ALA A 102 -5.99 -1.15 8.31
CA ALA A 102 -6.21 -0.39 9.55
C ALA A 102 -7.51 -0.80 10.26
N THR A 103 -8.58 -1.03 9.48
CA THR A 103 -9.89 -1.43 10.00
C THR A 103 -10.21 -2.90 9.74
N GLY A 104 -9.40 -3.57 8.90
CA GLY A 104 -9.69 -4.91 8.38
C GLY A 104 -10.80 -4.94 7.32
N LEU A 105 -11.33 -3.77 6.92
CA LEU A 105 -12.34 -3.59 5.88
C LEU A 105 -11.86 -2.53 4.90
N GLY A 106 -12.29 -2.62 3.64
CA GLY A 106 -11.99 -1.56 2.68
C GLY A 106 -12.57 -1.78 1.30
N VAL A 107 -12.29 -0.81 0.45
CA VAL A 107 -12.64 -0.81 -0.98
C VAL A 107 -11.34 -0.73 -1.77
N LEU A 108 -11.13 -1.66 -2.68
CA LEU A 108 -10.09 -1.52 -3.70
C LEU A 108 -10.69 -0.83 -4.92
N ASP A 109 -10.11 0.30 -5.28
CA ASP A 109 -10.26 0.90 -6.61
C ASP A 109 -9.32 0.15 -7.56
N VAL A 110 -9.88 -0.76 -8.36
CA VAL A 110 -9.15 -1.64 -9.28
C VAL A 110 -8.47 -0.83 -10.38
N GLY A 111 -9.13 0.22 -10.87
CA GLY A 111 -8.62 1.05 -11.97
C GLY A 111 -7.34 1.81 -11.59
N ASN A 112 -7.28 2.31 -10.35
CA ASN A 112 -6.12 3.05 -9.84
C ASN A 112 -5.16 2.21 -8.99
N ASN A 113 -5.49 0.95 -8.70
CA ASN A 113 -4.78 0.08 -7.75
C ASN A 113 -4.58 0.72 -6.37
N ILE A 114 -5.65 1.30 -5.79
CA ILE A 114 -5.60 1.96 -4.48
C ILE A 114 -6.60 1.31 -3.54
N PHE A 115 -6.11 0.86 -2.37
CA PHE A 115 -6.96 0.32 -1.31
C PHE A 115 -7.31 1.42 -0.29
N TYR A 116 -8.61 1.64 -0.08
CA TYR A 116 -9.17 2.58 0.87
C TYR A 116 -9.72 1.81 2.07
N ASP A 117 -9.05 1.91 3.21
CA ASP A 117 -9.59 1.39 4.48
C ASP A 117 -10.88 2.14 4.84
N CYS A 118 -11.91 1.41 5.27
CA CYS A 118 -13.19 1.98 5.70
C CYS A 118 -13.73 1.27 6.95
N GLU A 119 -14.67 1.86 7.70
CA GLU A 119 -15.27 1.19 8.85
C GLU A 119 -16.44 0.27 8.43
N PHE A 120 -17.04 -0.39 9.43
CA PHE A 120 -18.21 -1.25 9.21
C PHE A 120 -19.37 -0.44 8.61
N VAL A 121 -20.05 -1.00 7.62
CA VAL A 121 -21.16 -0.36 6.86
C VAL A 121 -20.73 0.84 6.00
N GLN A 122 -19.43 1.15 5.87
CA GLN A 122 -18.95 2.32 5.12
C GLN A 122 -18.45 2.04 3.70
N HIS A 123 -18.56 0.81 3.19
CA HIS A 123 -18.12 0.49 1.83
C HIS A 123 -18.79 1.37 0.77
N TRP A 124 -20.11 1.56 0.86
CA TRP A 124 -20.83 2.39 -0.11
C TRP A 124 -20.45 3.86 -0.04
N SER A 125 -20.40 4.45 1.15
CA SER A 125 -19.97 5.84 1.31
C SER A 125 -18.53 6.06 0.87
N THR A 126 -17.67 5.04 1.04
CA THR A 126 -16.29 5.05 0.54
C THR A 126 -16.26 5.03 -0.99
N ILE A 127 -17.07 4.19 -1.65
CA ILE A 127 -17.23 4.23 -3.11
C ILE A 127 -17.68 5.61 -3.57
N GLN A 128 -18.71 6.19 -2.94
CA GLN A 128 -19.19 7.53 -3.29
C GLN A 128 -18.06 8.57 -3.22
N HIS A 129 -17.26 8.54 -2.15
CA HIS A 129 -16.11 9.42 -1.98
C HIS A 129 -15.03 9.21 -3.07
N ILE A 130 -14.72 7.95 -3.41
CA ILE A 130 -13.74 7.64 -4.47
C ILE A 130 -14.26 8.14 -5.82
N VAL A 131 -15.53 7.91 -6.14
CA VAL A 131 -16.14 8.34 -7.40
C VAL A 131 -16.16 9.86 -7.52
N GLU A 132 -16.52 10.58 -6.45
CA GLU A 132 -16.50 12.04 -6.42
C GLU A 132 -15.11 12.61 -6.71
N LYS A 133 -14.06 12.00 -6.14
CA LYS A 133 -12.69 12.50 -6.23
C LYS A 133 -11.98 12.08 -7.53
N SER A 134 -12.09 10.82 -7.90
CA SER A 134 -11.27 10.20 -8.95
C SER A 134 -12.03 10.00 -10.27
N TYR A 135 -13.36 10.01 -10.24
CA TYR A 135 -14.22 9.70 -11.38
C TYR A 135 -15.34 10.75 -11.57
N PRO A 136 -14.98 12.03 -11.79
CA PRO A 136 -15.93 13.15 -11.77
C PRO A 136 -17.06 13.02 -12.80
N ARG A 137 -16.85 12.27 -13.89
CA ARG A 137 -17.90 11.95 -14.88
C ARG A 137 -19.09 11.22 -14.25
N TYR A 138 -18.84 10.32 -13.30
CA TYR A 138 -19.87 9.49 -12.69
C TYR A 138 -20.43 10.07 -11.39
N ALA A 139 -19.74 11.05 -10.78
CA ALA A 139 -20.07 11.59 -9.46
C ALA A 139 -21.53 12.07 -9.31
N LYS A 140 -21.97 12.96 -10.20
CA LYS A 140 -23.35 13.49 -10.13
C LYS A 140 -24.39 12.45 -10.50
N ALA A 141 -24.10 11.59 -11.48
CA ALA A 141 -25.01 10.52 -11.87
C ALA A 141 -25.22 9.55 -10.70
N LEU A 142 -24.13 9.18 -10.00
CA LEU A 142 -24.16 8.34 -8.81
C LEU A 142 -25.02 8.94 -7.69
N GLU A 143 -24.82 10.23 -7.38
CA GLU A 143 -25.63 10.93 -6.38
C GLU A 143 -27.13 10.93 -6.75
N LYS A 144 -27.46 11.32 -7.98
CA LYS A 144 -28.86 11.47 -8.43
C LYS A 144 -29.57 10.13 -8.53
N MET A 145 -28.91 9.11 -9.08
CA MET A 145 -29.49 7.77 -9.25
C MET A 145 -29.62 7.01 -7.93
N TYR A 146 -28.82 7.35 -6.92
CA TYR A 146 -28.97 6.85 -5.55
C TYR A 146 -30.21 7.45 -4.85
N ILE A 147 -30.45 8.75 -5.02
CA ILE A 147 -31.62 9.45 -4.45
C ILE A 147 -32.92 9.08 -5.18
N TYR A 148 -32.87 9.00 -6.51
CA TYR A 148 -34.03 8.73 -7.37
C TYR A 148 -33.88 7.37 -8.05
N GLU A 149 -34.36 6.32 -7.39
CA GLU A 149 -34.22 4.92 -7.83
C GLU A 149 -34.76 4.65 -9.25
N ARG A 150 -35.77 5.39 -9.71
CA ARG A 150 -36.36 5.24 -11.05
C ARG A 150 -35.68 6.08 -12.13
N LEU A 151 -34.63 6.81 -11.81
CA LEU A 151 -33.88 7.60 -12.77
C LEU A 151 -32.95 6.67 -13.56
N GLU A 152 -33.21 6.51 -14.85
CA GLU A 152 -32.42 5.61 -15.73
C GLU A 152 -31.25 6.31 -16.43
N GLU A 153 -31.26 7.64 -16.51
CA GLU A 153 -30.19 8.42 -17.14
C GLU A 153 -30.03 9.79 -16.47
N PHE A 154 -28.80 10.27 -16.32
CA PHE A 154 -28.49 11.62 -15.86
C PHE A 154 -27.24 12.16 -16.53
N GLU A 155 -27.33 13.36 -17.13
CA GLU A 155 -26.22 14.04 -17.83
C GLU A 155 -25.46 13.12 -18.83
N GLY A 156 -26.18 12.23 -19.53
CA GLY A 156 -25.61 11.32 -20.54
C GLY A 156 -24.95 10.06 -19.99
N VAL A 157 -25.10 9.78 -18.69
CA VAL A 157 -24.72 8.50 -18.05
C VAL A 157 -25.99 7.70 -17.78
N THR A 158 -26.04 6.47 -18.28
CA THR A 158 -27.16 5.54 -18.00
C THR A 158 -26.93 4.78 -16.70
N ARG A 159 -28.01 4.28 -16.08
CA ARG A 159 -27.95 3.44 -14.88
C ARG A 159 -27.13 2.18 -15.14
N GLU A 160 -27.35 1.53 -16.28
CA GLU A 160 -26.58 0.34 -16.68
C GLU A 160 -25.07 0.65 -16.82
N GLU A 161 -24.71 1.78 -17.44
CA GLU A 161 -23.31 2.21 -17.53
C GLU A 161 -22.71 2.43 -16.14
N LEU A 162 -23.44 3.12 -15.26
CA LEU A 162 -22.97 3.43 -13.92
C LEU A 162 -22.83 2.17 -13.05
N GLU A 163 -23.81 1.27 -13.05
CA GLU A 163 -23.76 0.03 -12.29
C GLU A 163 -22.64 -0.90 -12.78
N ASN A 164 -22.45 -0.99 -14.10
CA ASN A 164 -21.33 -1.72 -14.67
C ASN A 164 -19.98 -1.09 -14.28
N PHE A 165 -19.89 0.24 -14.28
CA PHE A 165 -18.71 0.95 -13.81
C PHE A 165 -18.39 0.62 -12.35
N ILE A 166 -19.38 0.71 -11.44
CA ILE A 166 -19.19 0.42 -10.02
C ILE A 166 -18.75 -1.03 -9.79
N THR A 167 -19.46 -1.99 -10.40
CA THR A 167 -19.21 -3.43 -10.20
C THR A 167 -17.89 -3.91 -10.83
N THR A 168 -17.37 -3.18 -11.83
CA THR A 168 -16.09 -3.50 -12.48
C THR A 168 -14.90 -2.84 -11.78
N ASN A 169 -15.06 -1.62 -11.26
CA ASN A 169 -13.92 -0.83 -10.75
C ASN A 169 -13.73 -0.94 -9.24
N PHE A 170 -14.70 -1.46 -8.49
CA PHE A 170 -14.61 -1.53 -7.03
C PHE A 170 -14.77 -2.95 -6.51
N GLU A 171 -13.77 -3.40 -5.75
CA GLU A 171 -13.84 -4.65 -4.99
C GLU A 171 -14.03 -4.34 -3.51
N LEU A 172 -15.00 -4.99 -2.87
CA LEU A 172 -15.31 -4.81 -1.46
C LEU A 172 -14.61 -5.89 -0.61
N TYR A 173 -13.80 -5.45 0.35
CA TYR A 173 -13.11 -6.33 1.29
C TYR A 173 -13.69 -6.17 2.68
N GLY A 174 -14.18 -7.28 3.24
CA GLY A 174 -14.70 -7.36 4.59
C GLY A 174 -13.96 -8.43 5.38
N GLY A 175 -13.25 -8.03 6.44
CA GLY A 175 -12.87 -8.77 7.64
C GLY A 175 -12.79 -10.29 7.52
N SER A 176 -11.59 -10.81 7.73
CA SER A 176 -11.23 -12.23 7.68
C SER A 176 -12.18 -13.15 8.46
N LYS A 177 -13.23 -13.61 7.81
CA LYS A 177 -13.79 -14.93 8.03
C LYS A 177 -14.16 -15.51 6.68
N PRO A 178 -13.48 -16.57 6.22
CA PRO A 178 -14.02 -17.42 5.18
C PRO A 178 -15.47 -17.74 5.54
N ALA A 179 -16.39 -17.73 4.56
CA ALA A 179 -17.80 -18.07 4.80
C ALA A 179 -17.99 -19.43 5.49
N LYS A 180 -16.97 -20.31 5.45
CA LYS A 180 -16.89 -21.59 6.16
C LYS A 180 -16.84 -21.48 7.69
N ASP A 181 -16.52 -20.32 8.25
CA ASP A 181 -16.51 -20.07 9.71
C ASP A 181 -17.85 -19.49 10.21
N TYR A 182 -18.85 -19.38 9.32
CA TYR A 182 -20.22 -18.94 9.60
C TYR A 182 -21.27 -20.05 9.37
N LEU A 183 -20.86 -21.24 8.92
CA LEU A 183 -21.68 -22.45 8.75
C LEU A 183 -21.19 -23.55 9.70
#